data_AF-A0A7X5FAB8-F1
#
_entry.id   AF-A0A7X5FAB8-F1
#
_cell.length_a   1.000
_cell.length_b   1.000
_cell.length_c   1.000
_cell.angle_alpha   90.00
_cell.angle_beta   90.00
_cell.angle_gamma   90.00
#
_symmetry.space_group_name_H-M   'P 1'
#
loop_
_entity.id
_entity.type
_entity.pdbx_description
1 polymer ?
#
loop_
_entity_poly.entity_id
_entity_poly.type
_entity_poly.pdbx_seq_one_letter_code
_entity_poly.pdbx_strand_id
1 'polypeptide(L)'
;MKHSDSILMNAPAHISVGVIGEDIAALWYMERGFEMLERNYRQKWGEIDLILKKGLKVYFVEVKTVSHETIGDLERNVSHGTYKPEDNVHFHKRQRLRRVIETWISEKAWKGDIQVDVAAVRTVPREKYAVVEVVEGVELGY
;
A
#
# COMPACT_ATOMS: atom_id res chain seq x y z
N MET A 1 -1.37 -5.34 13.24
CA MET A 1 -0.33 -4.63 14.03
C MET A 1 0.10 -3.40 13.23
N LYS A 2 0.52 -2.29 13.84
CA LYS A 2 1.02 -1.11 13.11
C LYS A 2 2.54 -1.08 13.20
N HIS A 3 3.21 -0.95 12.05
CA HIS A 3 4.66 -0.79 11.95
C HIS A 3 4.95 0.51 11.21
N SER A 4 5.91 1.30 11.70
CA SER A 4 6.33 2.57 11.11
C SER A 4 7.84 2.61 10.96
N ASP A 5 8.35 2.82 9.75
CA ASP A 5 9.78 2.94 9.49
C ASP A 5 10.08 4.12 8.54
N SER A 6 11.20 4.80 8.76
CA SER A 6 11.66 5.93 7.95
C SER A 6 12.59 5.47 6.81
N ILE A 7 12.46 6.06 5.62
CA ILE A 7 13.29 5.76 4.43
C ILE A 7 13.80 7.07 3.80
N LEU A 8 15.07 7.07 3.36
CA LEU A 8 15.63 8.14 2.54
C LEU A 8 15.32 7.92 1.05
N MET A 9 14.74 8.93 0.40
CA MET A 9 14.31 8.85 -1.00
C MET A 9 15.43 9.17 -1.99
N ASN A 10 15.55 8.37 -3.04
CA ASN A 10 16.24 8.75 -4.28
C ASN A 10 15.21 8.82 -5.42
N ALA A 11 14.62 9.99 -5.65
CA ALA A 11 13.64 10.20 -6.72
C ALA A 11 14.08 11.32 -7.70
N PRO A 12 14.01 11.10 -9.02
CA PRO A 12 14.18 12.17 -10.02
C PRO A 12 12.94 13.08 -10.09
N ALA A 13 13.16 14.34 -10.52
CA ALA A 13 12.27 15.49 -10.30
C ALA A 13 10.96 15.57 -11.12
N HIS A 14 10.40 14.48 -11.66
CA HIS A 14 9.19 14.56 -12.50
C HIS A 14 8.32 13.28 -12.52
N ILE A 15 8.20 12.60 -11.37
CA ILE A 15 7.35 11.40 -11.21
C ILE A 15 6.13 11.78 -10.37
N SER A 16 4.95 11.23 -10.69
CA SER A 16 3.73 11.48 -9.91
C SER A 16 3.90 10.95 -8.48
N VAL A 17 3.33 11.66 -7.51
CA VAL A 17 3.40 11.31 -6.07
C VAL A 17 2.93 9.87 -5.81
N GLY A 18 1.91 9.40 -6.54
CA GLY A 18 1.41 8.02 -6.45
C GLY A 18 2.48 6.98 -6.78
N VAL A 19 3.15 7.12 -7.94
CA VAL A 19 4.20 6.18 -8.39
C VAL A 19 5.38 6.16 -7.42
N ILE A 20 5.79 7.34 -6.92
CA ILE A 20 6.84 7.43 -5.89
C ILE A 20 6.44 6.62 -4.65
N GLY A 21 5.20 6.76 -4.19
CA GLY A 21 4.73 6.00 -3.04
C GLY A 21 4.67 4.49 -3.29
N GLU A 22 4.22 4.05 -4.46
CA GLU A 22 4.24 2.62 -4.83
C GLU A 22 5.67 2.05 -4.82
N ASP A 23 6.64 2.79 -5.37
CA ASP A 23 8.05 2.38 -5.37
C ASP A 23 8.60 2.28 -3.95
N ILE A 24 8.30 3.26 -3.09
CA ILE A 24 8.73 3.26 -1.68
C ILE A 24 8.10 2.09 -0.92
N ALA A 25 6.79 1.86 -1.09
CA ALA A 25 6.10 0.75 -0.47
C ALA A 25 6.68 -0.59 -0.93
N ALA A 26 6.90 -0.75 -2.25
CA ALA A 26 7.52 -1.94 -2.82
C ALA A 26 8.90 -2.22 -2.20
N LEU A 27 9.77 -1.21 -2.12
CA LEU A 27 11.08 -1.31 -1.49
C LEU A 27 10.96 -1.69 0.00
N TRP A 28 10.06 -1.05 0.75
CA TRP A 28 9.83 -1.35 2.17
C TRP A 28 9.47 -2.81 2.40
N TYR A 29 8.58 -3.38 1.57
CA TYR A 29 8.22 -4.80 1.64
C TYR A 29 9.38 -5.72 1.23
N MET A 30 10.07 -5.40 0.14
CA MET A 30 11.19 -6.21 -0.36
C MET A 30 12.34 -6.30 0.66
N GLU A 31 12.69 -5.19 1.31
CA GLU A 31 13.68 -5.16 2.40
C GLU A 31 13.26 -6.01 3.62
N ARG A 32 11.96 -6.28 3.78
CA ARG A 32 11.39 -7.15 4.82
C ARG A 32 11.19 -8.59 4.36
N GLY A 33 11.84 -8.98 3.27
CA GLY A 33 11.87 -10.36 2.77
C GLY A 33 10.59 -10.79 2.06
N PHE A 34 9.80 -9.84 1.55
CA PHE A 34 8.71 -10.15 0.63
C PHE A 34 9.25 -10.24 -0.81
N GLU A 35 8.71 -11.19 -1.57
CA GLU A 35 8.94 -11.34 -3.00
C GLU A 35 7.86 -10.56 -3.76
N MET A 36 8.26 -9.75 -4.74
CA MET A 36 7.32 -9.07 -5.63
C MET A 36 6.78 -10.05 -6.67
N LEU A 37 5.46 -10.27 -6.67
CA LEU A 37 4.80 -11.07 -7.70
C LEU A 37 4.33 -10.18 -8.85
N GLU A 38 3.59 -9.11 -8.54
CA GLU A 38 3.06 -8.17 -9.53
C GLU A 38 2.95 -6.76 -8.96
N ARG A 39 2.99 -5.77 -9.86
CA ARG A 39 2.71 -4.36 -9.58
C ARG A 39 1.64 -3.87 -10.54
N ASN A 40 0.78 -2.97 -10.07
CA ASN A 40 -0.26 -2.34 -10.89
C ASN A 40 -1.13 -3.38 -11.61
N TYR A 41 -1.59 -4.41 -10.90
CA TYR A 41 -2.46 -5.44 -11.47
C TYR A 41 -3.85 -4.85 -11.71
N ARG A 42 -4.26 -4.77 -12.97
CA ARG A 42 -5.49 -4.06 -13.40
C ARG A 42 -6.48 -4.99 -14.06
N GLN A 43 -7.74 -4.85 -13.66
CA GLN A 43 -8.89 -5.51 -14.26
C GLN A 43 -9.98 -4.48 -14.53
N LYS A 44 -10.97 -4.84 -15.36
CA LYS A 44 -12.07 -3.91 -15.73
C LYS A 44 -12.88 -3.40 -14.54
N TRP A 45 -12.83 -4.08 -13.40
CA TRP A 45 -13.60 -3.78 -12.19
C TRP A 45 -12.75 -3.29 -11.01
N GLY A 46 -11.43 -3.17 -11.15
CA GLY A 46 -10.56 -2.73 -10.07
C GLY A 46 -9.09 -2.98 -10.34
N GLU A 47 -8.25 -2.51 -9.43
CA GLU A 47 -6.80 -2.68 -9.49
C GLU A 47 -6.23 -3.02 -8.11
N ILE A 48 -5.00 -3.54 -8.11
CA ILE A 48 -4.21 -3.80 -6.91
C ILE A 48 -2.81 -3.23 -7.17
N ASP A 49 -2.34 -2.36 -6.29
CA ASP A 49 -1.06 -1.66 -6.50
C ASP A 49 0.12 -2.62 -6.40
N LEU A 50 0.16 -3.46 -5.36
CA LEU A 50 1.23 -4.46 -5.17
C LEU A 50 0.64 -5.82 -4.81
N ILE A 51 1.20 -6.87 -5.41
CA ILE A 51 0.94 -8.27 -5.05
C ILE A 51 2.29 -8.90 -4.69
N LEU A 52 2.39 -9.33 -3.44
CA LEU A 52 3.64 -9.79 -2.84
C LEU A 52 3.46 -11.20 -2.27
N LYS A 53 4.57 -11.89 -2.03
CA LYS A 53 4.58 -13.20 -1.37
C LYS A 53 5.58 -13.21 -0.23
N LYS A 54 5.21 -13.84 0.89
CA LYS A 54 6.15 -14.15 1.97
C LYS A 54 5.80 -15.51 2.57
N GLY A 55 6.74 -16.45 2.46
CA GLY A 55 6.49 -17.86 2.79
C GLY A 55 5.39 -18.46 1.92
N LEU A 56 4.33 -18.96 2.55
CA LEU A 56 3.18 -19.61 1.88
C LEU A 56 1.95 -18.68 1.77
N LYS A 57 2.12 -17.37 2.00
CA LYS A 57 1.03 -16.39 1.94
C LYS A 57 1.27 -15.35 0.85
N VAL A 58 0.20 -14.97 0.16
CA VAL A 58 0.16 -13.83 -0.78
C VAL A 58 -0.46 -12.62 -0.11
N TYR A 59 0.10 -11.45 -0.36
CA TYR A 59 -0.32 -10.17 0.20
C TYR A 59 -0.75 -9.25 -0.93
N PHE A 60 -1.97 -8.75 -0.84
CA PHE A 60 -2.52 -7.74 -1.76
C PHE A 60 -2.49 -6.40 -1.03
N VAL A 61 -1.76 -5.44 -1.58
CA VAL A 61 -1.49 -4.17 -0.89
C VAL A 61 -2.04 -3.01 -1.72
N GLU A 62 -2.88 -2.21 -1.08
CA GLU A 62 -3.25 -0.87 -1.55
C GLU A 62 -2.26 0.14 -0.99
N VAL A 63 -1.70 1.00 -1.84
CA VAL A 63 -0.77 2.05 -1.46
C VAL A 63 -1.48 3.40 -1.45
N LYS A 64 -1.43 4.10 -0.32
CA LYS A 64 -1.95 5.46 -0.19
C LYS A 64 -0.82 6.44 0.07
N THR A 65 -0.59 7.34 -0.88
CA THR A 65 0.51 8.30 -0.78
C THR A 65 0.02 9.70 -0.42
N VAL A 66 0.67 10.34 0.55
CA VAL A 66 0.41 11.73 0.93
C VAL A 66 1.73 12.49 1.00
N SER A 67 1.86 13.56 0.21
CA SER A 67 3.04 14.44 0.23
C SER A 67 2.85 15.59 1.21
N HIS A 68 3.91 15.92 1.95
CA HIS A 68 4.01 17.04 2.87
C HIS A 68 5.18 17.93 2.45
N GLU A 69 5.15 19.20 2.84
CA GLU A 69 6.21 20.16 2.50
C GLU A 69 7.43 20.02 3.40
N THR A 70 7.21 19.78 4.69
CA THR A 70 8.28 19.61 5.70
C THR A 70 8.04 18.40 6.60
N ILE A 71 9.09 17.92 7.26
CA ILE A 71 8.97 16.85 8.28
C ILE A 71 8.04 17.29 9.43
N GLY A 72 8.10 18.56 9.84
CA GLY A 72 7.22 19.08 10.90
C GLY A 72 5.73 19.04 10.53
N ASP A 73 5.38 19.19 9.24
CA ASP A 73 4.00 19.05 8.77
C ASP A 73 3.54 17.59 8.77
N LEU A 74 4.44 16.67 8.41
CA LEU A 74 4.21 15.24 8.45
C LEU A 74 3.90 14.80 9.89
N GLU A 75 4.73 15.15 10.86
CA GLU A 75 4.56 14.76 12.27
C GLU A 75 3.25 15.29 12.89
N ARG A 76 2.87 16.53 12.55
CA ARG A 76 1.58 17.13 12.98
C ARG A 76 0.35 16.45 12.37
N ASN A 77 0.48 15.90 11.15
CA ASN A 77 -0.58 15.14 10.49
C ASN A 77 -0.64 13.67 10.93
N VAL A 78 0.47 13.09 11.40
CA VAL A 78 0.48 11.74 12.02
C VAL A 78 -0.33 11.74 13.31
N SER A 79 -0.21 12.80 14.11
CA SER A 79 -0.94 12.95 15.38
C SER A 79 -2.46 13.10 15.21
N HIS A 80 -2.93 13.53 14.04
CA HIS A 80 -4.34 13.57 13.65
C HIS A 80 -4.70 12.43 12.69
N GLY A 81 -4.42 11.17 13.09
CA GLY A 81 -4.91 9.93 12.48
C GLY A 81 -5.44 10.07 11.05
N THR A 82 -4.54 10.28 10.08
CA THR A 82 -4.89 10.49 8.65
C THR A 82 -5.31 9.20 7.93
N TYR A 83 -5.87 8.26 8.67
CA TYR A 83 -6.74 7.20 8.18
C TYR A 83 -8.02 7.28 9.00
N LYS A 84 -8.92 8.18 8.59
CA LYS A 84 -10.23 8.31 9.20
C LYS A 84 -11.07 7.09 8.82
N PRO A 85 -11.50 6.24 9.78
CA PRO A 85 -12.41 5.10 9.50
C PRO A 85 -13.74 5.55 8.87
N GLU A 86 -14.05 6.83 9.01
CA GLU A 86 -15.26 7.53 8.58
C GLU A 86 -15.28 7.94 7.10
N ASP A 87 -14.18 7.80 6.35
CA ASP A 87 -14.15 7.95 4.88
C ASP A 87 -14.77 6.73 4.20
N ASN A 88 -16.08 6.60 4.40
CA ASN A 88 -16.95 5.55 3.92
C ASN A 88 -17.19 5.66 2.40
N VAL A 89 -16.21 5.19 1.62
CA VAL A 89 -16.46 4.56 0.31
C VAL A 89 -16.43 3.02 0.49
N HIS A 90 -16.81 2.56 1.68
CA HIS A 90 -16.29 1.32 2.23
C HIS A 90 -16.89 0.09 1.51
N PHE A 91 -18.18 0.07 1.17
CA PHE A 91 -18.79 -1.14 0.57
C PHE A 91 -18.36 -1.38 -0.89
N HIS A 92 -18.53 -0.39 -1.76
CA HIS A 92 -18.20 -0.56 -3.18
C HIS A 92 -16.71 -0.72 -3.42
N LYS A 93 -15.85 -0.04 -2.64
CA LYS A 93 -14.40 -0.21 -2.73
C LYS A 93 -13.98 -1.62 -2.29
N ARG A 94 -14.53 -2.14 -1.18
CA ARG A 94 -14.28 -3.52 -0.73
C ARG A 94 -14.78 -4.56 -1.74
N GLN A 95 -15.96 -4.38 -2.32
CA GLN A 95 -16.49 -5.31 -3.32
C GLN A 95 -15.64 -5.34 -4.60
N ARG A 96 -15.14 -4.18 -5.05
CA ARG A 96 -14.20 -4.12 -6.18
C ARG A 96 -12.88 -4.82 -5.86
N LEU A 97 -12.32 -4.54 -4.68
CA LEU A 97 -11.07 -5.14 -4.22
C LEU A 97 -11.18 -6.66 -4.09
N ARG A 98 -12.26 -7.15 -3.47
CA ARG A 98 -12.59 -8.59 -3.41
C ARG A 98 -12.63 -9.22 -4.79
N ARG A 99 -13.35 -8.60 -5.73
CA ARG A 99 -13.51 -9.14 -7.08
C ARG A 99 -12.17 -9.20 -7.83
N VAL A 100 -11.32 -8.18 -7.73
CA VAL A 100 -10.00 -8.19 -8.39
C VAL A 100 -9.05 -9.22 -7.75
N ILE A 101 -9.09 -9.39 -6.42
CA ILE A 101 -8.34 -10.43 -5.70
C ILE A 101 -8.79 -11.83 -6.13
N GLU A 102 -10.09 -12.10 -6.14
CA GLU A 102 -10.65 -13.39 -6.59
C GLU A 102 -10.26 -13.71 -8.03
N THR A 103 -10.21 -12.69 -8.89
CA THR A 103 -9.75 -12.85 -10.27
C THR A 103 -8.29 -13.27 -10.30
N TRP A 104 -7.42 -12.58 -9.56
CA TRP A 104 -6.00 -12.92 -9.51
C TRP A 104 -5.79 -14.35 -8.97
N ILE A 105 -6.49 -14.72 -7.90
CA ILE A 105 -6.44 -16.07 -7.31
C ILE A 105 -6.82 -17.12 -8.35
N SER A 106 -7.91 -16.89 -9.10
CA SER A 106 -8.37 -17.79 -10.16
C SER A 106 -7.35 -17.88 -11.30
N GLU A 107 -6.80 -16.75 -11.76
CA GLU A 107 -5.83 -16.68 -12.85
C GLU A 107 -4.51 -17.40 -12.51
N LYS A 108 -4.05 -17.29 -11.25
CA LYS A 108 -2.82 -17.93 -10.78
C LYS A 108 -3.03 -19.31 -10.16
N ALA A 109 -4.27 -19.78 -10.08
CA ALA A 109 -4.66 -20.99 -9.38
C ALA A 109 -4.09 -21.07 -7.95
N TRP A 110 -4.04 -19.93 -7.24
CA TRP A 110 -3.49 -19.85 -5.88
C TRP A 110 -4.42 -20.54 -4.88
N LYS A 111 -3.86 -21.36 -3.99
CA LYS A 111 -4.61 -22.12 -2.96
C LYS A 111 -4.13 -21.87 -1.54
N GLY A 112 -3.10 -21.05 -1.37
CA GLY A 112 -2.55 -20.72 -0.06
C GLY A 112 -3.30 -19.57 0.60
N ASP A 113 -2.81 -19.18 1.78
CA ASP A 113 -3.36 -18.06 2.51
C ASP A 113 -3.18 -16.76 1.73
N ILE A 114 -4.10 -15.83 1.98
CA ILE A 114 -4.03 -14.47 1.49
C ILE A 114 -4.13 -13.49 2.64
N GLN A 115 -3.64 -12.27 2.42
CA GLN A 115 -3.83 -11.15 3.32
C GLN A 115 -3.96 -9.86 2.51
N VAL A 116 -4.77 -8.94 3.01
CA VAL A 116 -4.94 -7.62 2.40
C VAL A 116 -4.37 -6.60 3.35
N ASP A 117 -3.45 -5.79 2.86
CA ASP A 117 -2.82 -4.73 3.63
C ASP A 117 -3.08 -3.37 2.98
N VAL A 118 -2.97 -2.32 3.79
CA VAL A 118 -2.94 -0.94 3.29
C VAL A 118 -1.64 -0.30 3.75
N ALA A 119 -0.81 0.11 2.79
CA ALA A 119 0.43 0.84 3.04
C ALA A 119 0.20 2.34 2.86
N ALA A 120 0.26 3.09 3.95
CA ALA A 120 0.26 4.55 3.92
C ALA A 120 1.70 5.06 3.80
N VAL A 121 2.00 5.76 2.71
CA VAL A 121 3.31 6.35 2.43
C VAL A 121 3.21 7.86 2.58
N ARG A 122 3.87 8.43 3.58
CA ARG A 122 3.97 9.87 3.77
C ARG A 122 5.33 10.35 3.29
N THR A 123 5.35 11.33 2.40
CA THR A 123 6.58 11.80 1.76
C THR A 123 6.86 13.26 2.09
N VAL A 124 8.13 13.61 2.19
CA VAL A 124 8.64 15.00 2.27
C VAL A 124 9.71 15.14 1.18
N PRO A 125 9.31 15.39 -0.08
CA PRO A 125 10.23 15.29 -1.23
C PRO A 125 11.44 16.23 -1.13
N ARG A 126 11.25 17.45 -0.60
CA ARG A 126 12.32 18.44 -0.43
C ARG A 126 13.43 17.95 0.48
N GLU A 127 13.07 17.17 1.49
CA GLU A 127 13.97 16.65 2.51
C GLU A 127 14.35 15.18 2.23
N LYS A 128 13.92 14.63 1.08
CA LYS A 128 14.13 13.24 0.67
C LYS A 128 13.75 12.24 1.77
N TYR A 129 12.65 12.50 2.45
CA TYR A 129 12.22 11.72 3.60
C TYR A 129 10.87 11.05 3.34
N ALA A 130 10.74 9.80 3.79
CA ALA A 130 9.50 9.04 3.73
C ALA A 130 9.24 8.30 5.05
N VAL A 131 7.97 8.11 5.37
CA VAL A 131 7.52 7.15 6.37
C VAL A 131 6.52 6.21 5.73
N VAL A 132 6.69 4.92 5.98
CA VAL A 132 5.74 3.89 5.59
C VAL A 132 5.06 3.34 6.85
N GLU A 133 3.73 3.39 6.85
CA GLU A 133 2.89 2.76 7.88
C GLU A 133 2.01 1.69 7.24
N VAL A 134 2.03 0.47 7.76
CA VAL A 134 1.20 -0.62 7.23
C VAL A 134 0.08 -0.97 8.22
N VAL A 135 -1.15 -1.01 7.71
CA VAL A 135 -2.29 -1.65 8.37
C VAL A 135 -2.45 -3.04 7.78
N GLU A 136 -2.07 -4.03 8.56
CA GLU A 136 -2.12 -5.43 8.15
C GLU A 136 -3.50 -6.06 8.36
N GLY A 137 -3.88 -6.99 7.49
CA GLY A 137 -5.05 -7.87 7.72
C GLY A 137 -6.38 -7.14 7.65
N VAL A 138 -6.52 -6.21 6.71
CA VAL A 138 -7.76 -5.48 6.47
C VAL A 138 -8.88 -6.44 6.07
N GLU A 139 -9.93 -6.48 6.88
CA GLU A 139 -11.11 -7.31 6.59
C GLU A 139 -11.93 -6.74 5.43
N LEU A 140 -12.22 -7.58 4.45
CA LEU A 140 -13.06 -7.20 3.31
C LEU A 140 -14.57 -7.26 3.63
N GLY A 141 -14.94 -7.89 4.76
CA GLY A 141 -16.32 -8.12 5.20
C GLY A 141 -17.03 -9.17 4.35
N TYR A 142 -17.47 -10.26 4.96
CA TYR A 142 -18.31 -11.30 4.36
C TYR A 142 -19.75 -11.18 4.87
#